data_AF-A0A8J6M5N5-F1
#
_entry.id   AF-A0A8J6M5N5-F1
#
_cell.length_a   1.000
_cell.length_b   1.000
_cell.length_c   1.000
_cell.angle_alpha   90.00
_cell.angle_beta   90.00
_cell.angle_gamma   90.00
#
_symmetry.space_group_name_H-M   'P 1'
#
loop_
_entity.id
_entity.type
_entity.pdbx_description
1 polymer ?
#
loop_
_entity_poly.entity_id
_entity_poly.type
_entity_poly.pdbx_seq_one_letter_code
_entity_poly.pdbx_strand_id
1 'polypeptide(L)'
;MKRNKWLLTLLLAIALLGGGALLLWRTGFFSSIGSLDDMRDYIDRFAPYSHLLFFVVQLLSVILAPIPSNITALAGAVLFGMWPAFLLTVAAITIGSVLVFWLARALGQNFAERLVSRTVADKYLEVIRRKRDVFLALVFLFPFFPDDLICILAGLTDIPFLRFLTIVLLTRPWGLLVACALGGSVIAIPPWGMAMLALAGIALFLICLKYGDQWEQALFERFKK
;
A
#
# COMPACT_ATOMS: atom_id res chain seq x y z
N MET A 1 -17.73 -6.36 -28.07
CA MET A 1 -17.18 -7.47 -27.23
C MET A 1 -16.36 -7.04 -26.01
N LYS A 2 -15.75 -5.83 -25.94
CA LYS A 2 -14.97 -5.38 -24.75
C LYS A 2 -15.81 -5.03 -23.50
N ARG A 3 -17.06 -4.57 -23.68
CA ARG A 3 -17.96 -4.10 -22.60
C ARG A 3 -18.43 -5.18 -21.62
N ASN A 4 -18.61 -6.43 -22.07
CA ASN A 4 -19.04 -7.52 -21.19
C ASN A 4 -17.91 -8.03 -20.28
N LYS A 5 -16.67 -8.13 -20.80
CA LYS A 5 -15.50 -8.46 -19.97
C LYS A 5 -15.25 -7.40 -18.89
N TRP A 6 -15.51 -6.13 -19.22
CA TRP A 6 -15.42 -4.98 -18.32
C TRP A 6 -16.45 -5.00 -17.19
N LEU A 7 -17.74 -5.24 -17.49
CA LEU A 7 -18.78 -5.40 -16.47
C LEU A 7 -18.50 -6.61 -15.57
N LEU A 8 -18.03 -7.71 -16.16
CA LEU A 8 -17.67 -8.91 -15.40
C LEU A 8 -16.51 -8.65 -14.43
N THR A 9 -15.44 -7.99 -14.85
CA THR A 9 -14.33 -7.66 -13.94
C THR A 9 -14.74 -6.72 -12.81
N LEU A 10 -15.63 -5.76 -13.10
CA LEU A 10 -16.13 -4.81 -12.12
C LEU A 10 -17.08 -5.50 -11.13
N LEU A 11 -17.97 -6.36 -11.63
CA LEU A 11 -18.86 -7.18 -10.81
C LEU A 11 -18.10 -8.19 -9.95
N LEU A 12 -17.03 -8.79 -10.48
CA LEU A 12 -16.23 -9.77 -9.75
C LEU A 12 -15.40 -9.10 -8.65
N ALA A 13 -14.85 -7.91 -8.93
CA ALA A 13 -14.25 -7.07 -7.90
C ALA A 13 -15.29 -6.66 -6.84
N ILE A 14 -16.44 -6.11 -7.23
CA ILE A 14 -17.49 -5.72 -6.28
C ILE A 14 -18.01 -6.92 -5.47
N ALA A 15 -18.13 -8.10 -6.08
CA ALA A 15 -18.56 -9.31 -5.39
C ALA A 15 -17.50 -9.83 -4.41
N LEU A 16 -16.22 -9.81 -4.76
CA LEU A 16 -15.11 -10.12 -3.85
C LEU A 16 -15.04 -9.12 -2.69
N LEU A 17 -15.26 -7.84 -2.98
CA LEU A 17 -15.20 -6.74 -2.03
C LEU A 17 -16.40 -6.75 -1.06
N GLY A 18 -17.61 -6.90 -1.59
CA GLY A 18 -18.84 -7.02 -0.82
C GLY A 18 -18.89 -8.32 -0.03
N GLY A 19 -18.46 -9.44 -0.63
CA GLY A 19 -18.33 -10.73 0.04
C GLY A 19 -17.30 -10.70 1.16
N GLY A 20 -16.16 -10.04 0.94
CA GLY A 20 -15.14 -9.81 1.95
C GLY A 20 -15.63 -8.96 3.12
N ALA A 21 -16.26 -7.81 2.84
CA ALA A 21 -16.84 -6.95 3.87
C ALA A 21 -17.96 -7.64 4.67
N LEU A 22 -18.82 -8.42 3.99
CA LEU A 22 -19.86 -9.22 4.63
C LEU A 22 -19.27 -10.34 5.49
N LEU A 23 -18.22 -11.02 5.03
CA LEU A 23 -17.51 -12.01 5.84
C LEU A 23 -16.93 -11.37 7.10
N LEU A 24 -16.25 -10.23 6.98
CA LEU A 24 -15.65 -9.52 8.12
C LEU A 24 -16.69 -8.99 9.11
N TRP A 25 -17.86 -8.58 8.62
CA TRP A 25 -18.98 -8.21 9.49
C TRP A 25 -19.56 -9.45 10.17
N ARG A 26 -19.76 -10.56 9.44
CA ARG A 26 -20.30 -11.82 9.98
C ARG A 26 -19.39 -12.48 11.00
N THR A 27 -18.08 -12.35 10.85
CA THR A 27 -17.13 -12.92 11.82
C THR A 27 -17.00 -12.06 13.07
N GLY A 28 -17.43 -10.79 13.06
CA GLY A 28 -17.28 -9.87 14.19
C GLY A 28 -15.92 -9.16 14.22
N PHE A 29 -15.18 -9.12 13.11
CA PHE A 29 -13.87 -8.47 13.05
C PHE A 29 -13.93 -6.98 13.44
N PHE A 30 -14.94 -6.25 12.95
CA PHE A 30 -15.11 -4.83 13.25
C PHE A 30 -15.44 -4.55 14.72
N SER A 31 -16.12 -5.47 15.41
CA SER A 31 -16.35 -5.36 16.86
C SER A 31 -15.09 -5.63 17.67
N SER A 32 -14.20 -6.50 17.18
CA SER A 32 -12.96 -6.86 17.88
C SER A 32 -11.83 -5.84 17.71
N ILE A 33 -11.88 -4.95 16.71
CA ILE A 33 -10.86 -3.89 16.50
C ILE A 33 -10.77 -2.90 17.69
N GLY A 34 -11.83 -2.81 18.50
CA GLY A 34 -11.91 -1.85 19.61
C GLY A 34 -10.95 -2.11 20.78
N SER A 35 -10.44 -3.33 20.94
CA SER A 35 -9.48 -3.67 22.00
C SER A 35 -8.48 -4.74 21.55
N LEU A 36 -7.26 -4.67 22.09
CA LEU A 36 -6.21 -5.65 21.79
C LEU A 36 -6.57 -7.05 22.28
N ASP A 37 -7.25 -7.15 23.43
CA ASP A 37 -7.66 -8.43 24.01
C ASP A 37 -8.78 -9.06 23.17
N ASP A 38 -9.74 -8.28 22.69
CA ASP A 38 -10.80 -8.78 21.79
C ASP A 38 -10.23 -9.23 20.43
N MET A 39 -9.18 -8.56 19.92
CA MET A 39 -8.50 -9.01 18.70
C MET A 39 -7.73 -10.31 18.91
N ARG A 40 -7.11 -10.51 20.08
CA ARG A 40 -6.43 -11.77 20.43
C ARG A 40 -7.43 -12.90 20.57
N ASP A 41 -8.51 -12.69 21.31
CA ASP A 41 -9.60 -13.66 21.45
C ASP A 41 -10.23 -14.00 20.10
N TYR A 42 -10.40 -13.01 19.23
CA TYR A 42 -10.88 -13.23 17.86
C TYR A 42 -9.90 -14.10 17.06
N ILE A 43 -8.60 -13.84 17.15
CA ILE A 43 -7.58 -14.64 16.46
C ILE A 43 -7.57 -16.08 16.97
N ASP A 44 -7.69 -16.27 18.28
CA ASP A 44 -7.70 -17.61 18.89
C ASP A 44 -8.94 -18.40 18.47
N ARG A 45 -10.12 -17.75 18.37
CA ARG A 45 -11.36 -18.37 17.86
C ARG A 45 -11.25 -18.83 16.41
N PHE A 46 -10.46 -18.12 15.60
CA PHE A 46 -10.29 -18.43 14.17
C PHE A 46 -8.99 -19.20 13.88
N ALA A 47 -8.19 -19.58 14.89
CA ALA A 47 -7.03 -20.42 14.69
C ALA A 47 -7.46 -21.81 14.15
N PRO A 48 -6.77 -22.36 13.13
CA PRO A 48 -5.53 -21.90 12.51
C PRO A 48 -5.71 -20.94 11.31
N TYR A 49 -6.94 -20.64 10.90
CA TYR A 49 -7.26 -19.80 9.73
C TYR A 49 -7.09 -18.29 9.94
N SER A 50 -6.72 -17.86 11.15
CA SER A 50 -6.53 -16.45 11.52
C SER A 50 -5.54 -15.70 10.62
N HIS A 51 -4.46 -16.36 10.19
CA HIS A 51 -3.48 -15.83 9.23
C HIS A 51 -4.09 -15.57 7.84
N LEU A 52 -4.94 -16.49 7.35
CA LEU A 52 -5.63 -16.33 6.07
C LEU A 52 -6.62 -15.17 6.14
N LEU A 53 -7.35 -15.07 7.25
CA LEU A 53 -8.29 -13.98 7.45
C LEU A 53 -7.57 -12.62 7.52
N PHE A 54 -6.44 -12.54 8.21
CA PHE A 54 -5.59 -11.34 8.20
C PHE A 54 -5.12 -10.97 6.80
N PHE A 55 -4.67 -11.94 6.00
CA PHE A 55 -4.30 -11.73 4.61
C PHE A 55 -5.47 -11.17 3.78
N VAL A 56 -6.67 -11.72 3.94
CA VAL A 56 -7.87 -11.25 3.23
C VAL A 56 -8.24 -9.83 3.66
N VAL A 57 -8.18 -9.53 4.95
CA VAL A 57 -8.39 -8.16 5.46
C VAL A 57 -7.40 -7.18 4.83
N GLN A 58 -6.12 -7.52 4.82
CA GLN A 58 -5.07 -6.67 4.26
C GLN A 58 -5.25 -6.48 2.75
N LEU A 59 -5.61 -7.53 2.03
CA LEU A 59 -5.88 -7.45 0.60
C LEU A 59 -7.08 -6.55 0.32
N LEU A 60 -8.15 -6.69 1.11
CA LEU A 60 -9.35 -5.88 1.00
C LEU A 60 -9.11 -4.42 1.37
N SER A 61 -8.30 -4.14 2.40
CA SER A 61 -7.97 -2.75 2.77
C SER A 61 -7.31 -2.04 1.59
N VAL A 62 -6.29 -2.65 0.97
CA VAL A 62 -5.60 -2.07 -0.19
C VAL A 62 -6.54 -1.75 -1.35
N ILE A 63 -7.61 -2.54 -1.54
CA ILE A 63 -8.56 -2.37 -2.67
C ILE A 63 -9.72 -1.42 -2.33
N LEU A 64 -10.29 -1.50 -1.13
CA LEU A 64 -11.54 -0.82 -0.74
C LEU A 64 -11.34 0.59 -0.23
N ALA A 65 -10.41 0.72 0.70
CA ALA A 65 -10.20 1.93 1.46
C ALA A 65 -8.69 2.08 1.51
N PRO A 66 -8.08 2.97 0.71
CA PRO A 66 -6.63 3.15 0.68
C PRO A 66 -6.13 3.64 2.04
N ILE A 67 -6.06 2.70 2.97
CA ILE A 67 -5.66 2.80 4.36
C ILE A 67 -4.15 2.56 4.34
N PRO A 68 -3.35 3.41 5.00
CA PRO A 68 -1.91 3.24 5.04
C PRO A 68 -1.54 1.83 5.49
N SER A 69 -0.93 1.08 4.57
CA SER A 69 -0.68 -0.35 4.72
C SER A 69 0.27 -0.69 5.88
N ASN A 70 1.07 0.29 6.32
CA ASN A 70 1.95 0.21 7.47
C ASN A 70 1.20 0.12 8.82
N ILE A 71 0.02 0.74 8.93
CA ILE A 71 -0.78 0.71 10.16
C ILE A 71 -1.30 -0.70 10.39
N THR A 72 -1.83 -1.32 9.35
CA THR A 72 -2.36 -2.68 9.41
C THR A 72 -1.24 -3.72 9.52
N ALA A 73 -0.07 -3.46 8.93
CA ALA A 73 1.14 -4.28 9.14
C ALA A 73 1.59 -4.29 10.62
N LEU A 74 1.63 -3.11 11.25
CA LEU A 74 1.97 -2.96 12.66
C LEU A 74 0.96 -3.71 13.54
N ALA A 75 -0.34 -3.51 13.30
CA ALA A 75 -1.40 -4.21 14.03
C ALA A 75 -1.28 -5.73 13.87
N GLY A 76 -1.05 -6.21 12.64
CA GLY A 76 -0.80 -7.64 12.39
C GLY A 76 0.41 -8.17 13.14
N ALA A 77 1.49 -7.40 13.24
CA ALA A 77 2.69 -7.82 13.95
C ALA A 77 2.54 -7.85 15.47
N VAL A 78 1.69 -6.99 16.04
CA VAL A 78 1.30 -7.08 17.46
C VAL A 78 0.56 -8.38 17.76
N LEU A 79 -0.17 -8.91 16.78
CA LEU A 79 -1.05 -10.06 16.94
C LEU A 79 -0.38 -11.40 16.57
N PHE A 80 0.34 -11.46 15.46
CA PHE A 80 0.95 -12.68 14.91
C PHE A 80 2.48 -12.71 15.02
N GLY A 81 3.09 -11.64 15.53
CA GLY A 81 4.54 -11.46 15.52
C GLY A 81 5.08 -10.91 14.19
N MET A 82 6.35 -10.50 14.20
CA MET A 82 6.98 -9.78 13.08
C MET A 82 6.94 -10.55 11.76
N TRP A 83 7.47 -11.78 11.72
CA TRP A 83 7.67 -12.51 10.46
C TRP A 83 6.37 -12.98 9.78
N PRO A 84 5.40 -13.59 10.49
CA PRO A 84 4.14 -13.98 9.87
C PRO A 84 3.37 -12.77 9.34
N ALA A 85 3.29 -11.70 10.13
CA ALA A 85 2.64 -10.46 9.69
C ALA A 85 3.34 -9.86 8.47
N PHE A 86 4.68 -9.76 8.51
CA PHE A 86 5.45 -9.21 7.40
C PHE A 86 5.21 -9.96 6.08
N LEU A 87 5.32 -11.29 6.08
CA LEU A 87 5.16 -12.10 4.87
C LEU A 87 3.74 -12.03 4.31
N LEU A 88 2.74 -12.13 5.19
CA LEU A 88 1.33 -12.04 4.80
C LEU A 88 1.00 -10.65 4.25
N THR A 89 1.49 -9.61 4.90
CA THR A 89 1.25 -8.22 4.49
C THR A 89 1.94 -7.88 3.18
N VAL A 90 3.21 -8.28 2.99
CA VAL A 90 3.92 -8.09 1.71
C VAL A 90 3.18 -8.80 0.58
N ALA A 91 2.74 -10.04 0.79
CA ALA A 91 2.00 -10.79 -0.22
C ALA A 91 0.66 -10.11 -0.55
N ALA A 92 -0.13 -9.77 0.46
CA ALA A 92 -1.44 -9.14 0.30
C ALA A 92 -1.32 -7.78 -0.41
N ILE A 93 -0.37 -6.95 0.00
CA ILE A 93 -0.14 -5.63 -0.61
C ILE A 93 0.35 -5.78 -2.04
N THR A 94 1.29 -6.68 -2.31
CA THR A 94 1.79 -6.87 -3.68
C THR A 94 0.65 -7.28 -4.63
N ILE A 95 -0.18 -8.24 -4.20
CA ILE A 95 -1.33 -8.69 -5.00
C ILE A 95 -2.36 -7.56 -5.14
N GLY A 96 -2.66 -6.85 -4.05
CA GLY A 96 -3.58 -5.72 -4.05
C GLY A 96 -3.12 -4.58 -4.97
N SER A 97 -1.86 -4.17 -4.87
CA SER A 97 -1.26 -3.13 -5.73
C SER A 97 -1.33 -3.51 -7.21
N VAL A 98 -1.04 -4.77 -7.55
CA VAL A 98 -1.13 -5.29 -8.92
C VAL A 98 -2.58 -5.23 -9.41
N LEU A 99 -3.55 -5.68 -8.60
CA LEU A 99 -4.97 -5.66 -8.95
C LEU A 99 -5.47 -4.24 -9.18
N VAL A 100 -5.20 -3.34 -8.24
CA VAL A 100 -5.63 -1.95 -8.29
C VAL A 100 -4.98 -1.20 -9.45
N PHE A 101 -3.70 -1.43 -9.72
CA PHE A 101 -3.01 -0.88 -10.90
C PHE A 101 -3.67 -1.32 -12.21
N TRP A 102 -3.97 -2.61 -12.34
CA TRP A 102 -4.65 -3.15 -13.52
C TRP A 102 -6.08 -2.64 -13.65
N LEU A 103 -6.81 -2.55 -12.54
CA LEU A 103 -8.15 -1.97 -12.51
C LEU A 103 -8.12 -0.50 -12.95
N ALA A 104 -7.21 0.31 -12.40
CA ALA A 104 -7.07 1.70 -12.79
C ALA A 104 -6.71 1.84 -14.28
N ARG A 105 -5.81 0.99 -14.79
CA ARG A 105 -5.43 0.98 -16.21
C ARG A 105 -6.58 0.59 -17.14
N ALA A 106 -7.41 -0.36 -16.72
CA ALA A 106 -8.54 -0.85 -17.52
C ALA A 106 -9.77 0.07 -17.44
N LEU A 107 -10.03 0.65 -16.26
CA LEU A 107 -11.21 1.46 -15.96
C LEU A 107 -10.98 2.97 -16.22
N GLY A 108 -9.73 3.40 -16.28
CA GLY A 108 -9.34 4.78 -16.54
C GLY A 108 -9.71 5.74 -15.41
N GLN A 109 -9.72 7.03 -15.75
CA GLN A 109 -9.80 8.13 -14.77
C GLN A 109 -11.11 8.10 -13.94
N ASN A 110 -12.22 7.63 -14.51
CA ASN A 110 -13.50 7.47 -13.82
C ASN A 110 -13.44 6.57 -12.58
N PHE A 111 -12.54 5.57 -12.54
CA PHE A 111 -12.35 4.73 -11.36
C PHE A 111 -11.57 5.45 -10.26
N ALA A 112 -10.50 6.16 -10.63
CA ALA A 112 -9.71 6.93 -9.66
C ALA A 112 -10.54 8.04 -9.01
N GLU A 113 -11.43 8.70 -9.77
CA GLU A 113 -12.31 9.75 -9.26
C GLU A 113 -13.36 9.28 -8.24
N ARG A 114 -13.69 7.99 -8.24
CA ARG A 114 -14.58 7.39 -7.24
C ARG A 114 -13.89 7.13 -5.90
N LEU A 115 -12.57 6.97 -5.93
CA LEU A 115 -11.76 6.65 -4.76
C LEU A 115 -11.08 7.90 -4.19
N VAL A 116 -10.71 8.87 -5.04
CA VAL A 116 -10.02 10.10 -4.65
C VAL A 116 -10.54 11.29 -5.44
N SER A 117 -10.58 12.45 -4.79
CA SER A 117 -11.00 13.71 -5.41
C SER A 117 -10.10 14.10 -6.58
N ARG A 118 -10.71 14.61 -7.66
CA ARG A 118 -10.00 15.05 -8.88
C ARG A 118 -8.81 15.95 -8.57
N THR A 119 -9.00 16.96 -7.73
CA THR A 119 -7.96 17.93 -7.37
C THR A 119 -6.72 17.29 -6.76
N VAL A 120 -6.88 16.22 -5.98
CA VAL A 120 -5.77 15.49 -5.36
C VAL A 120 -5.12 14.57 -6.39
N ALA A 121 -5.94 13.84 -7.18
CA ALA A 121 -5.47 12.96 -8.23
C ALA A 121 -4.62 13.69 -9.28
N ASP A 122 -5.07 14.85 -9.76
CA ASP A 122 -4.39 15.63 -10.81
C ASP A 122 -3.01 16.14 -10.35
N LYS A 123 -2.91 16.63 -9.09
CA LYS A 123 -1.62 17.05 -8.50
C LYS A 123 -0.61 15.91 -8.46
N TYR A 124 -1.04 14.74 -8.00
CA TYR A 124 -0.15 13.58 -7.94
C TYR A 124 0.19 13.03 -9.32
N LEU A 125 -0.76 13.03 -10.27
CA LEU A 125 -0.52 12.61 -11.65
C LEU A 125 0.52 13.50 -12.36
N GLU A 126 0.50 14.81 -12.11
CA GLU A 126 1.52 15.73 -12.63
C GLU A 126 2.92 15.34 -12.15
N VAL A 127 3.07 15.07 -10.84
CA VAL A 127 4.36 14.67 -10.26
C VAL A 127 4.80 13.29 -10.75
N ILE A 128 3.88 12.31 -10.82
CA ILE A 128 4.18 10.97 -11.35
C ILE A 128 4.63 11.06 -12.81
N ARG A 129 4.00 11.90 -13.64
CA ARG A 129 4.40 12.06 -15.04
C ARG A 129 5.77 12.69 -15.18
N ARG A 130 6.11 13.66 -14.32
CA ARG A 130 7.40 14.37 -14.34
C ARG A 130 8.56 13.56 -13.78
N LYS A 131 8.35 12.82 -12.69
CA LYS A 131 9.43 12.18 -11.89
C LYS A 131 9.36 10.65 -11.87
N ARG A 132 8.30 10.06 -12.44
CA ARG A 132 8.00 8.62 -12.58
C ARG A 132 8.59 7.74 -11.49
N ASP A 133 9.76 7.17 -11.76
CA ASP A 133 10.35 6.10 -10.99
C ASP A 133 10.86 6.59 -9.62
N VAL A 134 11.46 7.78 -9.57
CA VAL A 134 11.96 8.38 -8.33
C VAL A 134 10.82 8.70 -7.39
N PHE A 135 9.73 9.28 -7.92
CA PHE A 135 8.56 9.59 -7.09
C PHE A 135 7.90 8.33 -6.54
N LEU A 136 7.67 7.32 -7.38
CA LEU A 136 7.08 6.05 -6.95
C LEU A 136 7.94 5.35 -5.90
N ALA A 137 9.25 5.28 -6.12
CA ALA A 137 10.17 4.64 -5.19
C ALA A 137 10.16 5.34 -3.82
N LEU A 138 10.19 6.68 -3.82
CA LEU A 138 10.16 7.47 -2.60
C LEU A 138 8.84 7.31 -1.84
N VAL A 139 7.70 7.40 -2.54
CA VAL A 139 6.37 7.22 -1.92
C VAL A 139 6.26 5.86 -1.26
N PHE A 140 6.71 4.79 -1.93
CA PHE A 140 6.58 3.43 -1.40
C PHE A 140 7.60 3.10 -0.32
N LEU A 141 8.73 3.80 -0.29
CA LEU A 141 9.73 3.67 0.76
C LEU A 141 9.30 4.39 2.05
N PHE A 142 8.62 5.54 1.93
CA PHE A 142 8.24 6.35 3.08
C PHE A 142 6.80 6.09 3.55
N PRO A 143 6.58 5.86 4.85
CA PRO A 143 5.29 5.37 5.36
C PRO A 143 4.16 6.42 5.42
N PHE A 144 4.46 7.68 5.06
CA PHE A 144 3.55 8.82 5.26
C PHE A 144 2.58 9.06 4.10
N PHE A 145 2.86 8.48 2.94
CA PHE A 145 2.05 8.72 1.75
C PHE A 145 0.98 7.64 1.59
N PRO A 146 -0.19 7.99 1.01
CA PRO A 146 -1.20 7.01 0.65
C PRO A 146 -0.67 6.18 -0.53
N ASP A 147 0.14 5.18 -0.22
CA ASP A 147 0.82 4.30 -1.17
C ASP A 147 -0.19 3.64 -2.13
N ASP A 148 -1.34 3.22 -1.61
CA ASP A 148 -2.40 2.59 -2.41
C ASP A 148 -3.07 3.56 -3.39
N LEU A 149 -3.21 4.83 -3.04
CA LEU A 149 -3.63 5.86 -4.00
C LEU A 149 -2.63 5.98 -5.14
N ILE A 150 -1.33 6.01 -4.82
CA ILE A 150 -0.30 6.15 -5.82
C ILE A 150 -0.26 4.93 -6.76
N CYS A 151 -0.63 3.73 -6.31
CA CYS A 151 -0.85 2.59 -7.20
C CYS A 151 -1.99 2.80 -8.21
N ILE A 152 -3.11 3.36 -7.77
CA ILE A 152 -4.23 3.72 -8.66
C ILE A 152 -3.73 4.71 -9.72
N LEU A 153 -3.07 5.79 -9.28
CA LEU A 153 -2.62 6.86 -10.19
C LEU A 153 -1.54 6.36 -11.15
N ALA A 154 -0.61 5.51 -10.69
CA ALA A 154 0.37 4.85 -11.56
C ALA A 154 -0.30 4.04 -12.68
N GLY A 155 -1.42 3.38 -12.40
CA GLY A 155 -2.21 2.65 -13.39
C GLY A 155 -2.76 3.53 -14.52
N LEU A 156 -3.06 4.81 -14.22
CA LEU A 156 -3.51 5.82 -15.20
C LEU A 156 -2.40 6.42 -16.05
N THR A 157 -1.14 6.13 -15.74
CA THR A 157 0.02 6.60 -16.52
C THR A 157 0.48 5.55 -17.52
N ASP A 158 1.46 5.91 -18.34
CA ASP A 158 2.12 5.05 -19.33
C ASP A 158 3.24 4.17 -18.75
N ILE A 159 3.39 4.13 -17.42
CA ILE A 159 4.40 3.30 -16.74
C ILE A 159 4.13 1.82 -17.03
N PRO A 160 5.10 1.05 -17.56
CA PRO A 160 4.89 -0.37 -17.87
C PRO A 160 4.75 -1.19 -16.59
N PHE A 161 3.90 -2.24 -16.64
CA PHE A 161 3.56 -3.08 -15.49
C PHE A 161 4.80 -3.66 -14.79
N LEU A 162 5.78 -4.18 -15.55
CA LEU A 162 6.99 -4.76 -14.99
C LEU A 162 7.81 -3.73 -14.20
N ARG A 163 7.92 -2.48 -14.67
CA ARG A 163 8.63 -1.43 -13.93
C ARG A 163 7.91 -1.06 -12.63
N PHE A 164 6.59 -0.91 -12.70
CA PHE A 164 5.79 -0.67 -11.50
C PHE A 164 5.98 -1.81 -10.48
N LEU A 165 5.88 -3.07 -10.92
CA LEU A 165 6.05 -4.23 -10.06
C LEU A 165 7.45 -4.29 -9.43
N THR A 166 8.52 -4.01 -10.20
CA THR A 166 9.87 -3.98 -9.65
C THR A 166 10.04 -2.91 -8.58
N ILE A 167 9.48 -1.71 -8.79
CA ILE A 167 9.55 -0.63 -7.80
C ILE A 167 8.81 -1.06 -6.53
N VAL A 168 7.58 -1.57 -6.67
CA VAL A 168 6.78 -2.06 -5.53
C VAL A 168 7.52 -3.11 -4.72
N LEU A 169 8.06 -4.15 -5.37
CA LEU A 169 8.77 -5.25 -4.71
C LEU A 169 10.08 -4.81 -4.04
N LEU A 170 10.77 -3.81 -4.59
CA LEU A 170 12.04 -3.35 -4.03
C LEU A 170 11.89 -2.31 -2.92
N THR A 171 10.76 -1.60 -2.86
CA THR A 171 10.59 -0.45 -1.96
C THR A 171 9.60 -0.70 -0.84
N ARG A 172 8.44 -1.29 -1.13
CA ARG A 172 7.39 -1.51 -0.11
C ARG A 172 7.81 -2.43 1.03
N PRO A 173 8.53 -3.55 0.81
CA PRO A 173 8.89 -4.43 1.91
C PRO A 173 9.70 -3.74 3.01
N TRP A 174 10.52 -2.73 2.71
CA TRP A 174 11.32 -2.05 3.73
C TRP A 174 10.46 -1.27 4.72
N GLY A 175 9.47 -0.53 4.25
CA GLY A 175 8.52 0.19 5.11
C GLY A 175 7.72 -0.78 6.00
N LEU A 176 7.25 -1.88 5.39
CA LEU A 176 6.49 -2.92 6.09
C LEU A 176 7.32 -3.67 7.11
N LEU A 177 8.60 -3.91 6.83
CA LEU A 177 9.52 -4.57 7.75
C LEU A 177 9.71 -3.73 9.02
N VAL A 178 9.88 -2.40 8.87
CA VAL A 178 9.98 -1.48 10.01
C VAL A 178 8.67 -1.46 10.79
N ALA A 179 7.53 -1.37 10.12
CA ALA A 179 6.22 -1.39 10.77
C ALA A 179 5.98 -2.69 11.55
N CYS A 180 6.33 -3.85 10.96
CA CYS A 180 6.20 -5.15 11.62
C CYS A 180 7.21 -5.33 12.75
N ALA A 181 8.43 -4.79 12.63
CA ALA A 181 9.42 -4.86 13.70
C ALA A 181 9.02 -4.01 14.91
N LEU A 182 8.40 -2.84 14.67
CA LEU A 182 7.80 -2.02 15.72
C LEU A 182 6.62 -2.74 16.40
N GLY A 183 5.67 -3.27 15.61
CA GLY A 183 4.50 -3.97 16.15
C GLY A 183 4.84 -5.27 16.87
N GLY A 184 5.80 -6.03 16.35
CA GLY A 184 6.31 -7.26 16.96
C GLY A 184 7.20 -7.03 18.19
N SER A 185 7.33 -5.77 18.66
CA SER A 185 8.17 -5.38 19.80
C SER A 185 9.66 -5.74 19.65
N VAL A 186 10.12 -5.97 18.42
CA VAL A 186 11.53 -6.27 18.09
C VAL A 186 12.35 -4.98 18.13
N ILE A 187 11.73 -3.88 17.71
CA ILE A 187 12.31 -2.53 17.75
C ILE A 187 11.44 -1.67 18.66
N ALA A 188 12.00 -1.22 19.78
CA ALA A 188 11.36 -0.25 20.66
C ALA A 188 11.94 1.14 20.39
N ILE A 189 11.37 1.86 19.42
CA ILE A 189 11.73 3.27 19.19
C ILE A 189 10.82 4.13 20.06
N PRO A 190 11.36 4.99 20.94
CA PRO A 190 10.53 5.90 21.71
C PRO A 190 9.78 6.88 20.79
N PRO A 191 8.61 7.41 21.19
CA PRO A 191 7.77 8.24 20.31
C PRO A 191 8.50 9.44 19.68
N TRP A 192 9.43 10.06 20.41
CA TRP A 192 10.28 11.15 19.89
C TRP A 192 11.23 10.67 18.79
N GLY A 193 11.76 9.44 18.90
CA GLY A 193 12.61 8.84 17.88
C GLY A 193 11.84 8.53 16.59
N MET A 194 10.57 8.11 16.72
CA MET A 194 9.69 7.95 15.56
C MET A 194 9.41 9.29 14.88
N ALA A 195 9.18 10.35 15.66
CA ALA A 195 9.00 11.70 15.12
C ALA A 195 10.26 12.22 14.41
N MET A 196 11.45 11.96 14.94
CA MET A 196 12.72 12.33 14.28
C MET A 196 12.95 11.56 12.99
N LEU A 197 12.69 10.24 12.97
CA LEU A 197 12.77 9.43 11.76
C LEU A 197 11.75 9.89 10.72
N ALA A 198 10.55 10.25 11.15
CA ALA A 198 9.52 10.82 10.29
C ALA A 198 9.98 12.15 9.66
N LEU A 199 10.48 13.07 10.48
CA LEU A 199 11.00 14.36 10.02
C LEU A 199 12.20 14.19 9.09
N ALA A 200 13.12 13.29 9.40
CA ALA A 200 14.26 12.97 8.55
C ALA A 200 13.80 12.39 7.20
N GLY A 201 12.81 11.48 7.22
CA GLY A 201 12.23 10.91 6.00
C GLY A 201 11.53 11.96 5.14
N ILE A 202 10.75 12.86 5.74
CA ILE A 202 10.11 13.98 5.04
C ILE A 202 11.16 14.94 4.48
N ALA A 203 12.19 15.29 5.24
CA ALA A 203 13.28 16.15 4.77
C ALA A 203 14.01 15.51 3.58
N LEU A 204 14.34 14.23 3.67
CA LEU A 204 15.01 13.49 2.61
C LEU A 204 14.12 13.36 1.36
N PHE A 205 12.82 13.14 1.54
CA PHE A 205 11.82 13.15 0.47
C PHE A 205 11.78 14.51 -0.26
N LEU A 206 11.70 15.62 0.49
CA LEU A 206 11.69 16.96 -0.08
C LEU A 206 13.00 17.30 -0.80
N ILE A 207 14.14 16.89 -0.24
CA ILE A 207 15.46 17.06 -0.86
C ILE A 207 15.53 16.27 -2.16
N CYS A 208 15.13 14.99 -2.17
CA CYS A 208 15.13 14.17 -3.38
C CYS A 208 14.16 14.70 -4.44
N LEU A 209 13.00 15.24 -4.08
CA LEU A 209 12.10 15.86 -5.06
C LEU A 209 12.66 17.16 -5.64
N LYS A 210 13.26 18.00 -4.79
CA LYS A 210 13.81 19.31 -5.19
C LYS A 210 15.09 19.18 -6.00
N TYR A 211 16.00 18.31 -5.60
CA TYR A 211 17.32 18.17 -6.22
C TYR A 211 17.42 16.97 -7.16
N GLY A 212 16.48 16.03 -7.15
CA GLY A 212 16.57 14.79 -7.95
C GLY A 212 16.85 15.01 -9.44
N ASP A 213 16.30 16.08 -10.05
CA ASP A 213 16.57 16.42 -11.46
C ASP A 213 18.06 16.76 -11.70
N GLN A 214 18.72 17.42 -10.72
CA GLN A 214 20.13 17.83 -10.83
C GLN A 214 21.07 16.63 -10.60
N TRP A 215 20.73 15.74 -9.67
CA TRP A 215 21.52 14.53 -9.42
C TRP A 215 21.43 13.55 -10.58
N GLU A 216 20.26 13.40 -11.18
CA GLU A 216 20.05 12.56 -12.37
C GLU A 216 20.88 13.08 -13.55
N GLN A 217 20.88 14.39 -13.81
CA GLN A 217 21.73 15.01 -14.83
C GLN A 217 23.23 14.83 -14.55
N ALA A 218 23.68 15.02 -13.30
CA ALA A 218 25.09 14.84 -12.92
C ALA A 218 25.57 13.37 -13.04
N LEU A 219 24.68 12.41 -12.76
CA LEU A 219 24.99 10.98 -12.94
C LEU A 219 25.06 10.58 -14.43
N PHE A 220 24.13 11.08 -15.25
CA PHE A 220 24.14 10.82 -16.69
C PHE A 220 25.37 11.42 -17.39
N GLU A 221 25.86 12.58 -16.94
CA GLU A 221 27.13 13.12 -17.46
C GLU A 221 28.35 12.31 -17.05
N ARG A 222 28.34 11.71 -15.85
CA ARG A 222 29.44 10.86 -15.37
C ARG A 222 29.52 9.51 -16.08
N PHE A 223 28.39 8.92 -16.47
CA PHE A 223 28.32 7.64 -17.17
C PHE A 223 28.42 7.74 -18.69
N LYS A 224 28.45 8.97 -19.25
CA LYS A 224 28.73 9.22 -20.68
C LYS A 224 30.22 9.40 -20.99
N LYS A 225 31.09 9.30 -19.98
CA LYS A 225 32.54 9.15 -20.13
C LYS A 225 32.93 7.69 -20.00
#